data_AF-A0A524QE09-F1
#
_entry.id   AF-A0A524QE09-F1
#
_cell.length_a   1.000
_cell.length_b   1.000
_cell.length_c   1.000
_cell.angle_alpha   90.00
_cell.angle_beta   90.00
_cell.angle_gamma   90.00
#
_symmetry.space_group_name_H-M   'P 1'
#
loop_
_entity.id
_entity.type
_entity.pdbx_description
1 polymer ?
#
loop_
_entity_poly.entity_id
_entity_poly.type
_entity_poly.pdbx_seq_one_letter_code
_entity_poly.pdbx_strand_id
1 'polypeptide(L)'
;MAETDFGLRPDGTRKGSGYLGSLKLPNGNVATEFSIGVNLDGTERDIPTIVPTLTKEEITRLVSDIIPNNKPIPKTIIDKAVAHARMRMAKGLDPFAGPNDKVATPSDKGKGFMGSRLGK
;
A
#
# COMPACT_ATOMS: atom_id res chain seq x y z
N MET A 1 6.25 -2.57 19.93
CA MET A 1 5.60 -3.33 18.84
C MET A 1 6.68 -3.65 17.83
N ALA A 2 6.90 -4.92 17.50
CA ALA A 2 7.92 -5.27 16.51
C ALA A 2 7.52 -4.67 15.15
N GLU A 3 8.31 -3.75 14.63
CA GLU A 3 8.19 -3.29 13.25
C GLU A 3 8.42 -4.51 12.35
N THR A 4 7.39 -4.93 11.63
CA THR A 4 7.53 -5.99 10.64
C THR A 4 8.49 -5.48 9.55
N ASP A 5 9.64 -6.12 9.39
CA ASP A 5 10.62 -5.71 8.39
C ASP A 5 10.16 -6.16 6.99
N PHE A 6 9.78 -5.17 6.17
CA PHE A 6 9.31 -5.39 4.79
C PHE A 6 10.42 -5.15 3.75
N GLY A 7 11.66 -4.92 4.19
CA GLY A 7 12.78 -4.53 3.35
C GLY A 7 12.88 -3.01 3.09
N LEU A 8 13.71 -2.64 2.11
CA LEU A 8 13.99 -1.25 1.72
C LEU A 8 13.32 -0.87 0.40
N ARG A 9 13.02 0.41 0.24
CA ARG A 9 12.65 1.07 -1.02
C ARG A 9 13.91 1.29 -1.88
N PRO A 10 13.76 1.63 -3.18
CA PRO A 10 14.92 1.90 -4.05
C PRO A 10 15.86 2.99 -3.53
N ASP A 11 15.32 3.98 -2.81
CA ASP A 11 16.07 5.06 -2.18
C ASP A 11 16.76 4.68 -0.85
N GLY A 12 16.62 3.43 -0.39
CA GLY A 12 17.19 2.94 0.86
C GLY A 12 16.35 3.21 2.11
N THR A 13 15.20 3.88 2.00
CA THR A 13 14.27 4.05 3.12
C THR A 13 13.52 2.75 3.43
N ARG A 14 13.12 2.53 4.69
CA ARG A 14 12.38 1.31 5.06
C ARG A 14 10.99 1.30 4.44
N LYS A 15 10.59 0.14 3.91
CA LYS A 15 9.21 -0.10 3.47
C LYS A 15 8.27 -0.10 4.67
N GLY A 16 7.08 0.43 4.46
CA GLY A 16 6.00 0.42 5.44
C GLY A 16 5.08 -0.79 5.27
N SER A 17 4.05 -0.85 6.12
CA SER A 17 2.94 -1.79 5.92
C SER A 17 2.11 -1.51 4.66
N GLY A 18 2.36 -0.39 3.99
CA GLY A 18 1.57 0.08 2.85
C GLY A 18 0.19 0.59 3.27
N TYR A 19 -0.51 1.21 2.31
CA TYR A 19 -1.87 1.72 2.53
C TYR A 19 -2.88 0.59 2.71
N LEU A 20 -2.72 -0.51 1.98
CA LEU A 20 -3.67 -1.63 1.95
C LEU A 20 -3.22 -2.83 2.80
N GLY A 21 -2.14 -2.69 3.57
CA GLY A 21 -1.51 -3.81 4.27
C GLY A 21 -0.76 -4.75 3.32
N SER A 22 -0.39 -5.93 3.83
CA SER A 22 0.30 -6.96 3.07
C SER A 22 -0.65 -7.67 2.10
N LEU A 23 -0.38 -7.56 0.80
CA LEU A 23 -1.10 -8.26 -0.26
C LEU A 23 -0.35 -9.52 -0.68
N LYS A 24 -1.05 -10.65 -0.82
CA LYS A 24 -0.44 -11.93 -1.24
C LYS A 24 -0.19 -11.96 -2.75
N LEU A 25 0.98 -12.43 -3.14
CA LEU A 25 1.34 -12.71 -4.54
C LEU A 25 1.20 -14.23 -4.84
N PRO A 26 1.01 -14.63 -6.11
CA PRO A 26 0.86 -16.04 -6.50
C PRO A 26 2.03 -16.95 -6.13
N ASN A 27 3.24 -16.40 -6.04
CA ASN A 27 4.47 -17.12 -5.69
C ASN A 27 4.66 -17.31 -4.17
N GLY A 28 3.67 -16.93 -3.34
CA GLY A 28 3.75 -17.02 -1.88
C GLY A 28 4.41 -15.81 -1.22
N ASN A 29 4.98 -14.88 -1.99
CA ASN A 29 5.53 -13.63 -1.45
C ASN A 29 4.39 -12.65 -1.11
N VAL A 30 4.77 -11.56 -0.43
CA VAL A 30 3.85 -10.46 -0.12
C VAL A 30 4.35 -9.14 -0.67
N ALA A 31 3.42 -8.29 -1.09
CA ALA A 31 3.67 -6.91 -1.48
C ALA A 31 2.88 -5.96 -0.57
N THR A 32 3.58 -5.10 0.17
CA THR A 32 2.96 -3.97 0.89
C THR A 32 2.93 -2.71 0.03
N GLU A 33 3.95 -2.54 -0.82
CA GLU A 33 4.16 -1.38 -1.69
C GLU A 33 4.88 -1.84 -2.97
N PHE A 34 4.63 -1.15 -4.10
CA PHE A 34 5.38 -1.27 -5.35
C PHE A 34 5.66 0.14 -5.89
N SER A 35 6.93 0.54 -5.91
CA SER A 35 7.37 1.90 -6.22
C SER A 35 7.58 2.10 -7.72
N ILE A 36 7.25 3.29 -8.21
CA ILE A 36 7.64 3.77 -9.54
C ILE A 36 8.25 5.17 -9.44
N GLY A 37 9.27 5.42 -10.25
CA GLY A 37 9.80 6.75 -10.47
C GLY A 37 8.91 7.54 -11.43
N VAL A 38 8.51 8.74 -11.02
CA VAL A 38 7.72 9.67 -11.84
C VAL A 38 8.31 11.08 -11.74
N ASN A 39 8.11 11.89 -12.77
CA ASN A 39 8.40 13.31 -12.68
C ASN A 39 7.18 14.04 -12.09
N LEU A 40 7.34 14.59 -10.89
CA LEU A 40 6.34 15.46 -10.25
C LEU A 40 6.92 16.87 -10.17
N ASP A 41 6.31 17.77 -10.93
CA ASP A 41 6.62 19.20 -10.91
C ASP A 41 8.12 19.50 -11.15
N GLY A 42 8.71 18.79 -12.11
CA GLY A 42 10.12 18.95 -12.52
C GLY A 42 11.11 18.11 -11.71
N THR A 43 10.67 17.42 -10.66
CA THR A 43 11.53 16.58 -9.81
C THR A 43 11.18 15.10 -9.99
N GLU A 44 12.18 14.26 -10.24
CA GLU A 44 12.01 12.81 -10.20
C GLU A 44 11.79 12.34 -8.75
N ARG A 45 10.72 11.56 -8.53
CA ARG A 45 10.32 11.07 -7.22
C ARG A 45 9.74 9.66 -7.33
N ASP A 46 10.04 8.82 -6.36
CA ASP A 46 9.36 7.54 -6.20
C ASP A 46 8.00 7.71 -5.52
N ILE A 47 6.99 7.00 -6.01
CA ILE A 47 5.65 6.96 -5.43
C ILE A 47 5.13 5.50 -5.34
N PRO A 48 4.25 5.17 -4.37
CA PRO A 48 3.61 3.86 -4.33
C PRO A 48 2.51 3.76 -5.38
N THR A 49 2.44 2.62 -6.06
CA THR A 49 1.32 2.32 -6.96
C THR A 49 0.16 1.65 -6.26
N ILE A 50 0.40 0.98 -5.13
CA ILE A 50 -0.62 0.34 -4.29
C ILE A 50 -1.22 1.40 -3.35
N VAL A 51 -2.26 2.11 -3.82
CA VAL A 51 -2.90 3.24 -3.12
C VAL A 51 -4.40 3.00 -2.86
N PRO A 52 -5.02 3.70 -1.89
CA PRO A 52 -6.43 3.47 -1.50
C PRO A 52 -7.47 3.72 -2.61
N THR A 53 -7.11 4.48 -3.64
CA THR A 53 -8.01 4.87 -4.74
C THR A 53 -8.13 3.82 -5.85
N LEU A 54 -7.35 2.74 -5.77
CA LEU A 54 -7.46 1.63 -6.71
C LEU A 54 -8.76 0.86 -6.53
N THR A 55 -9.29 0.38 -7.65
CA THR A 55 -10.40 -0.59 -7.68
C THR A 55 -9.89 -1.97 -7.28
N LYS A 56 -10.82 -2.86 -6.91
CA LYS A 56 -10.48 -4.25 -6.59
C LYS A 56 -9.84 -4.95 -7.78
N GLU A 57 -10.33 -4.68 -8.99
CA GLU A 57 -9.84 -5.25 -10.24
C GLU A 57 -8.41 -4.80 -10.54
N GLU A 58 -8.09 -3.53 -10.30
CA GLU A 58 -6.72 -2.99 -10.45
C GLU A 58 -5.78 -3.60 -9.40
N ILE A 59 -6.22 -3.72 -8.14
CA ILE A 59 -5.43 -4.39 -7.10
C ILE A 59 -5.17 -5.84 -7.49
N THR A 60 -6.21 -6.58 -7.91
CA THR A 60 -6.08 -7.96 -8.37
C THR A 60 -5.09 -8.05 -9.53
N ARG A 61 -5.21 -7.19 -10.54
CA ARG A 61 -4.30 -7.18 -11.69
C ARG A 61 -2.85 -6.88 -11.28
N LEU A 62 -2.64 -5.96 -10.35
CA LEU A 62 -1.32 -5.66 -9.81
C LEU A 62 -0.69 -6.90 -9.16
N VAL A 63 -1.42 -7.55 -8.27
CA VAL A 63 -0.86 -8.65 -7.46
C VAL A 63 -0.80 -9.98 -8.19
N SER A 64 -1.68 -10.25 -9.15
CA SER A 64 -1.74 -11.53 -9.85
C SER A 64 -0.91 -11.57 -11.14
N ASP A 65 -0.72 -10.42 -11.79
CA ASP A 65 -0.09 -10.38 -13.11
C ASP A 65 1.07 -9.39 -13.19
N ILE A 66 0.86 -8.14 -12.79
CA ILE A 66 1.83 -7.07 -13.09
C ILE A 66 3.09 -7.19 -12.23
N ILE A 67 2.94 -7.19 -10.90
CA ILE A 67 4.06 -7.24 -9.97
C ILE A 67 4.85 -8.56 -10.09
N PRO A 68 4.19 -9.75 -10.12
CA PRO A 68 4.93 -11.01 -10.20
C PRO A 68 5.69 -11.20 -11.51
N ASN A 69 5.17 -10.67 -12.62
CA ASN A 69 5.75 -10.83 -13.95
C ASN A 69 6.51 -9.57 -14.43
N ASN A 70 6.70 -8.57 -13.56
CA ASN A 70 7.35 -7.30 -13.87
C ASN A 70 6.81 -6.62 -15.15
N LYS A 71 5.49 -6.62 -15.34
CA LYS A 71 4.85 -6.03 -16.53
C LYS A 71 4.72 -4.51 -16.38
N PRO A 72 4.57 -3.77 -17.51
CA PRO A 72 4.24 -2.36 -17.46
C PRO A 72 2.94 -2.10 -16.71
N ILE A 73 2.94 -1.08 -15.87
CA ILE A 73 1.75 -0.67 -15.11
C ILE A 73 0.83 0.14 -16.04
N PRO A 74 -0.47 -0.20 -16.11
CA PRO A 74 -1.46 0.56 -16.87
C PRO A 74 -1.50 2.03 -16.45
N LYS A 75 -1.68 2.93 -17.44
CA LYS A 75 -1.77 4.38 -17.21
C LYS A 75 -2.82 4.75 -16.14
N THR A 76 -3.95 4.04 -16.07
CA THR A 76 -4.99 4.31 -15.08
C THR A 76 -4.51 4.15 -13.63
N ILE A 77 -3.64 3.17 -13.37
CA ILE A 77 -3.04 2.95 -12.05
C ILE A 77 -1.98 4.02 -11.76
N ILE A 78 -1.15 4.35 -12.77
CA ILE A 78 -0.14 5.42 -12.64
C ILE A 78 -0.82 6.76 -12.33
N ASP A 79 -1.88 7.12 -13.06
CA ASP A 79 -2.63 8.37 -12.86
C ASP A 79 -3.20 8.45 -11.43
N LYS A 80 -3.76 7.34 -10.91
CA LYS A 80 -4.26 7.26 -9.53
C LYS A 80 -3.15 7.37 -8.48
N ALA A 81 -2.01 6.74 -8.73
CA ALA A 81 -0.84 6.84 -7.86
C ALA A 81 -0.31 8.28 -7.81
N VAL A 82 -0.18 8.94 -8.98
CA VAL A 82 0.23 10.34 -9.09
C VAL A 82 -0.75 11.27 -8.40
N ALA A 83 -2.07 11.09 -8.62
CA ALA A 83 -3.09 11.90 -7.97
C ALA A 83 -3.05 11.75 -6.44
N HIS A 84 -2.87 10.52 -5.95
CA HIS A 84 -2.73 10.26 -4.51
C HIS A 84 -1.47 10.89 -3.93
N ALA A 85 -0.33 10.74 -4.60
CA ALA A 85 0.94 11.36 -4.19
C ALA A 85 0.84 12.89 -4.16
N ARG A 86 0.29 13.52 -5.20
CA ARG A 86 0.05 14.98 -5.23
C ARG A 86 -0.84 15.43 -4.07
N MET A 87 -1.92 14.70 -3.78
CA MET A 87 -2.81 15.00 -2.65
C MET A 87 -2.09 14.92 -1.30
N ARG A 88 -1.23 13.92 -1.10
CA ARG A 88 -0.40 13.76 0.11
C ARG A 88 0.60 14.90 0.24
N MET A 89 1.36 15.17 -0.81
CA MET A 89 2.39 16.20 -0.84
C MET A 89 1.81 17.60 -0.61
N ALA A 90 0.62 17.89 -1.17
CA ALA A 90 -0.10 19.14 -0.91
C ALA A 90 -0.47 19.35 0.57
N LYS A 91 -0.51 18.27 1.36
CA LYS A 91 -0.73 18.28 2.82
C LYS A 91 0.57 18.20 3.63
N GLY A 92 1.73 18.28 2.97
CA GLY A 92 3.04 18.11 3.62
C GLY A 92 3.32 16.67 4.06
N LEU A 93 2.63 15.68 3.49
CA LEU A 93 2.79 14.26 3.82
C LEU A 93 3.64 13.54 2.77
N ASP A 94 4.33 12.49 3.22
CA ASP A 94 5.09 11.58 2.36
C ASP A 94 4.18 10.80 1.39
N PRO A 95 4.51 10.56 0.11
CA PRO A 95 3.65 9.78 -0.79
C PRO A 95 3.37 8.34 -0.34
N PHE A 96 4.25 7.74 0.47
CA PHE A 96 4.11 6.39 1.01
C PHE A 96 3.38 6.38 2.35
N ALA A 97 2.70 5.28 2.67
CA ALA A 97 1.96 5.15 3.91
C ALA A 97 2.88 5.25 5.14
N GLY A 98 2.54 6.16 6.05
CA GLY A 98 3.14 6.26 7.38
C GLY A 98 2.40 5.41 8.41
N PRO A 99 2.86 5.40 9.67
CA PRO A 99 2.28 4.58 10.75
C PRO A 99 0.78 4.82 10.99
N ASN A 100 0.30 6.03 10.72
CA ASN A 100 -1.09 6.45 10.94
C ASN A 100 -1.98 6.31 9.69
N ASP A 101 -1.45 5.86 8.55
CA ASP A 101 -2.16 5.82 7.27
C ASP A 101 -2.86 4.50 6.97
N LYS A 102 -2.92 3.59 7.94
CA LYS A 102 -3.56 2.28 7.78
C LYS A 102 -5.07 2.47 7.63
N VAL A 103 -5.64 2.07 6.49
CA VAL A 103 -7.08 1.80 6.43
C VAL A 103 -7.35 0.53 7.22
N ALA A 104 -8.33 0.58 8.13
CA ALA A 104 -8.78 -0.58 8.88
C ALA A 104 -9.07 -1.71 7.90
N THR A 105 -8.34 -2.81 8.02
CA THR A 105 -8.64 -3.99 7.21
C THR A 105 -9.99 -4.55 7.68
N PRO A 106 -10.77 -5.23 6.83
CA PRO A 106 -11.97 -5.94 7.28
C PRO A 106 -11.70 -6.98 8.40
N SER A 107 -10.43 -7.31 8.68
CA SER A 107 -10.03 -8.23 9.75
C SER A 107 -10.13 -7.63 11.16
N ASP A 108 -10.28 -6.31 11.30
CA ASP A 108 -10.31 -5.65 12.61
C ASP A 108 -11.71 -5.64 13.28
N LYS A 109 -12.76 -6.10 12.59
CA LYS A 109 -14.13 -6.21 13.16
C LYS A 109 -14.43 -7.56 13.83
N GLY A 110 -13.45 -8.46 13.99
CA GLY A 110 -13.67 -9.82 14.51
C GLY A 110 -13.31 -10.06 15.98
N LYS A 111 -12.69 -9.11 16.68
CA LYS A 111 -12.30 -9.28 18.10
C LYS A 111 -12.88 -8.19 18.99
N GLY A 112 -14.16 -8.31 19.27
CA GLY A 112 -14.82 -7.52 20.30
C GLY A 112 -16.19 -8.09 20.58
N PHE A 113 -16.28 -9.02 21.54
CA PHE A 113 -17.36 -9.24 22.50
C PHE A 113 -17.08 -10.59 23.20
N MET A 114 -16.02 -10.63 24.03
CA MET A 114 -15.95 -11.61 25.11
C MET A 114 -16.81 -11.06 26.25
N GLY A 115 -18.13 -11.13 26.06
CA GLY A 115 -19.11 -10.79 27.08
C GLY A 115 -19.12 -11.86 28.15
N SER A 116 -18.67 -11.47 29.34
CA SER A 116 -18.63 -12.23 30.58
C SER A 116 -19.89 -13.07 30.81
N ARG A 117 -19.72 -14.40 30.95
CA ARG A 117 -20.68 -15.23 31.66
C ARG A 117 -20.23 -15.33 33.10
N LEU A 118 -20.89 -14.59 33.99
CA LEU A 118 -20.92 -14.89 35.42
C LEU A 118 -22.30 -14.57 35.95
N GLY A 119 -22.92 -15.56 36.63
CA GLY A 119 -24.18 -15.39 37.35
C GLY A 119 -25.11 -16.60 37.20
N LYS A 120 -24.93 -17.58 38.09
CA LYS A 120 -26.05 -18.35 38.63
C LYS A 120 -26.73 -17.51 39.70
#